data_AF-A0A960SUM7-F1
#
_entry.id   AF-A0A960SUM7-F1
#
_cell.length_a   1.000
_cell.length_b   1.000
_cell.length_c   1.000
_cell.angle_alpha   90.00
_cell.angle_beta   90.00
_cell.angle_gamma   90.00
#
_symmetry.space_group_name_H-M   'P 1'
#
loop_
_entity.id
_entity.type
_entity.pdbx_description
1 polymer ?
#
loop_
_entity_poly.entity_id
_entity_poly.type
_entity_poly.pdbx_seq_one_letter_code
_entity_poly.pdbx_strand_id
1 'polypeptide(L)' 'MFDAGPDGFTGGMNARKYVALTGTSKATATRDLQQLAALGALVPLDGGHSTRYELGLG' A
#
# COMPACT_ATOMS: atom_id res chain seq x y z
N MET A 1 13.67 7.67 14.40
CA MET A 1 13.14 8.56 13.35
C MET A 1 12.33 7.66 12.44
N PHE A 2 11.04 7.92 12.23
CA PHE A 2 10.25 7.14 11.27
C PHE A 2 10.92 7.30 9.90
N ASP A 3 11.52 6.23 9.38
CA ASP A 3 12.36 6.25 8.17
C ASP A 3 11.55 6.56 6.89
N ALA A 4 10.25 6.37 6.95
CA ALA A 4 9.32 6.82 5.94
C ALA A 4 8.72 8.17 6.35
N GLY A 5 9.31 9.26 5.88
CA GLY A 5 8.65 10.56 5.83
C GLY A 5 7.37 10.51 4.98
N PRO A 6 6.66 11.65 4.81
CA PRO A 6 5.44 11.73 3.96
C PRO A 6 5.63 11.18 2.53
N ASP A 7 6.88 11.03 2.07
CA ASP A 7 7.25 10.38 0.81
C ASP A 7 7.00 8.87 0.72
N GLY A 8 6.80 8.17 1.85
CA GLY A 8 6.53 6.72 1.82
C GLY A 8 5.29 6.38 0.99
N PHE A 9 4.32 7.30 0.97
CA PHE A 9 3.09 7.17 0.19
C PHE A 9 3.10 7.95 -1.13
N THR A 10 4.15 8.71 -1.44
CA THR A 10 4.28 9.39 -2.74
C THR A 10 4.32 8.34 -3.87
N GLY A 11 3.38 8.47 -4.81
CA GLY A 11 3.12 7.49 -5.87
C GLY A 11 2.32 6.26 -5.44
N GLY A 12 1.69 6.25 -4.26
CA GLY A 12 0.87 5.15 -3.78
C GLY A 12 1.64 4.01 -3.10
N MET A 13 0.88 3.14 -2.45
CA MET A 13 1.29 1.94 -1.73
C MET A 13 1.27 0.73 -2.65
N ASN A 14 2.24 -0.17 -2.48
CA ASN A 14 2.25 -1.47 -3.12
C ASN A 14 2.76 -2.52 -2.13
N ALA A 15 2.63 -3.80 -2.46
CA ALA A 15 3.04 -4.88 -1.55
C ALA A 15 4.50 -4.78 -1.13
N ARG A 16 5.40 -4.33 -2.00
CA ARG A 16 6.84 -4.18 -1.68
C ARG A 16 7.07 -3.08 -0.64
N LYS A 17 6.45 -1.91 -0.82
CA LYS A 17 6.51 -0.80 0.15
C LYS A 17 5.90 -1.22 1.49
N TYR A 18 4.75 -1.90 1.46
CA TYR A 18 4.09 -2.38 2.66
C TYR A 18 4.96 -3.36 3.45
N VAL A 19 5.60 -4.31 2.78
CA VAL A 19 6.58 -5.23 3.41
C VAL A 19 7.76 -4.46 4.01
N ALA A 20 8.32 -3.48 3.30
CA ALA A 20 9.44 -2.69 3.82
C ALA A 20 9.07 -1.88 5.07
N LEU A 21 7.81 -1.42 5.18
CA LEU A 21 7.31 -0.67 6.33
C LEU A 21 6.94 -1.55 7.53
N THR A 22 6.35 -2.73 7.26
CA THR A 22 5.75 -3.58 8.30
C THR A 22 6.60 -4.79 8.67
N GLY A 23 7.60 -5.14 7.85
CA GLY A 23 8.38 -6.36 7.99
C GLY A 23 7.60 -7.65 7.71
N THR A 24 6.38 -7.56 7.18
CA THR A 24 5.51 -8.72 6.93
C THR A 24 5.94 -9.50 5.67
N SER A 25 5.39 -10.70 5.47
CA SER A 25 5.60 -11.44 4.23
C SER A 25 4.85 -10.77 3.06
N LYS A 26 5.32 -10.98 1.82
CA LYS A 26 4.62 -10.51 0.62
C LYS A 26 3.17 -11.01 0.53
N ALA A 27 2.92 -12.25 0.96
CA ALA A 27 1.58 -12.85 0.97
C ALA A 27 0.67 -12.14 1.97
N THR A 28 1.17 -11.86 3.17
CA THR A 28 0.47 -11.08 4.21
C THR A 28 0.19 -9.66 3.72
N ALA A 29 1.21 -8.96 3.20
CA ALA A 29 1.07 -7.62 2.66
C ALA A 29 0.00 -7.51 1.57
N THR A 30 -0.08 -8.50 0.67
CA THR A 30 -1.08 -8.50 -0.40
C THR A 30 -2.50 -8.66 0.17
N ARG A 31 -2.69 -9.56 1.14
CA ARG A 31 -3.97 -9.74 1.84
C ARG A 31 -4.39 -8.49 2.59
N ASP A 32 -3.47 -7.89 3.34
CA ASP A 32 -3.74 -6.69 4.12
C ASP A 32 -4.15 -5.52 3.20
N LEU A 33 -3.42 -5.31 2.11
CA LEU A 33 -3.75 -4.26 1.13
C LEU A 33 -5.13 -4.48 0.49
N GLN A 34 -5.48 -5.73 0.16
CA GLN A 34 -6.80 -6.06 -0.35
C GLN A 34 -7.91 -5.82 0.69
N GLN A 35 -7.66 -6.16 1.96
CA GLN A 35 -8.61 -5.89 3.05
C GLN A 35 -8.79 -4.39 3.26
N LEU A 36 -7.70 -3.62 3.29
CA LEU A 36 -7.74 -2.16 3.39
C LEU A 36 -8.48 -1.52 2.20
N ALA A 37 -8.33 -2.09 1.01
CA ALA A 37 -9.09 -1.65 -0.16
C ALA A 37 -10.58 -1.99 -0.06
N ALA A 38 -10.93 -3.18 0.43
CA ALA A 38 -12.31 -3.57 0.69
C ALA A 38 -12.99 -2.70 1.76
N LEU A 39 -12.22 -2.19 2.72
CA LEU A 39 -12.67 -1.25 3.75
C LEU A 39 -12.79 0.20 3.23
N GLY A 40 -12.40 0.47 1.99
CA GLY A 40 -12.37 1.81 1.41
C GLY A 40 -11.24 2.71 1.94
N ALA A 41 -10.34 2.19 2.77
CA ALA A 41 -9.17 2.92 3.25
C ALA A 41 -8.14 3.12 2.14
N LEU A 42 -8.09 2.18 1.19
CA LEU A 42 -7.24 2.25 0.01
C LEU A 42 -8.05 2.13 -1.28
N VAL A 43 -7.63 2.84 -2.32
CA VAL A 43 -8.23 2.74 -3.66
C VAL A 43 -7.21 2.11 -4.59
N PRO A 44 -7.51 0.98 -5.24
CA PRO A 44 -6.60 0.41 -6.23
C PRO A 44 -6.48 1.34 -7.43
N LEU A 45 -5.25 1.64 -7.81
CA LEU A 45 -4.93 2.38 -9.03
C LEU A 45 -4.68 1.40 -10.16
N ASP A 46 -5.35 1.66 -11.29
CA ASP A 46 -5.07 0.96 -12.54
C ASP A 46 -3.75 1.50 -13.11
N GLY A 47 -2.67 0.79 -12.78
CA GLY A 47 -1.30 1.26 -12.95
C GLY A 47 -0.37 0.22 -13.56
N GLY A 48 -0.76 -0.36 -14.70
CA GLY A 48 0.11 -1.24 -15.49
C GLY A 48 0.57 -2.51 -14.77
N HIS A 49 1.85 -2.88 -14.94
CA HIS A 49 2.41 -4.18 -14.48
C HIS A 49 2.47 -4.37 -12.95
N SER A 50 2.00 -3.42 -12.14
CA SER A 50 2.03 -3.54 -10.67
C SER A 50 0.84 -2.85 -10.01
N THR A 51 0.08 -3.60 -9.22
CA THR A 51 -1.03 -3.06 -8.41
C THR A 51 -0.50 -2.00 -7.44
N ARG A 52 -0.96 -0.77 -7.60
CA ARG A 52 -0.76 0.34 -6.65
C ARG A 52 -2.08 0.65 -5.96
N TYR A 53 -1.97 1.20 -4.77
CA TYR A 53 -3.08 1.62 -3.94
C TYR A 53 -2.84 3.07 -3.49
N GLU A 54 -3.81 3.95 -3.62
CA GLU A 54 -3.76 5.29 -3.02
C GLU A 54 -4.60 5.34 -1.75
N LEU A 55 -4.37 6.35 -0.93
CA LEU A 55 -5.22 6.62 0.23
C LEU A 55 -6.60 7.02 -0.28
N GLY A 56 -7.64 6.36 0.22
CA GLY A 56 -9.02 6.80 0.06
C GLY A 56 -9.29 8.05 0.91
N LEU A 57 -8.62 9.16 0.60
CA LEU A 57 -8.94 10.48 1.15
C LEU A 57 -10.24 10.95 0.48
N GLY A 58 -11.36 10.50 1.02
CA GLY A 58 -12.69 11.08 0.76
C GLY A 58 -12.85 12.43 1.42
#